data_AF-A0A517YNI4-F1
#
_entry.id   AF-A0A517YNI4-F1
#
_cell.length_a   1.000
_cell.length_b   1.000
_cell.length_c   1.000
_cell.angle_alpha   90.00
_cell.angle_beta   90.00
_cell.angle_gamma   90.00
#
_symmetry.space_group_name_H-M   'P 1'
#
loop_
_entity.id
_entity.type
_entity.pdbx_description
1 polymer ?
#
loop_
_entity_poly.entity_id
_entity_poly.type
_entity_poly.pdbx_seq_one_letter_code
_entity_poly.pdbx_strand_id
1 'polypeptide(L)' 'MCVGLVGQYHPRGFANWSRPEFAVISGGFDVEDIADINAVKFSYGQLGSQVFHTAETGSICFFISAAGIQVETFRPLK' A
#
# COMPACT_ATOMS: atom_id res chain seq x y z
N MET A 1 5.34 -10.17 -4.04
CA MET A 1 5.38 -8.82 -3.43
C MET A 1 5.60 -7.82 -4.55
N CYS A 2 4.67 -6.88 -4.77
CA CYS A 2 4.89 -5.78 -5.72
C CYS A 2 4.88 -4.48 -4.90
N VAL A 3 6.01 -3.78 -4.87
CA VAL A 3 6.12 -2.44 -4.29
C VAL A 3 5.87 -1.46 -5.43
N GLY A 4 4.68 -0.85 -5.45
CA GLY A 4 4.36 0.20 -6.40
C GLY A 4 4.85 1.54 -5.87
N LEU A 5 5.96 2.04 -6.40
CA LEU A 5 6.33 3.45 -6.27
C LEU A 5 5.39 4.24 -7.20
N VAL A 6 4.38 4.89 -6.64
CA VAL A 6 3.35 5.55 -7.44
C VAL A 6 3.82 6.96 -7.78
N GLY A 7 4.53 7.06 -8.89
CA GLY A 7 4.67 8.29 -9.68
C GLY A 7 3.74 8.23 -10.88
N GLN A 8 2.67 9.03 -10.87
CA GLN A 8 1.91 9.56 -12.01
C GLN A 8 1.34 8.67 -13.14
N TYR A 9 1.42 7.34 -13.16
CA TYR A 9 0.83 6.56 -14.26
C TYR A 9 -0.12 5.45 -13.80
N HIS A 10 -1.42 5.76 -13.83
CA HIS A 10 -2.54 4.81 -13.89
C HIS A 10 -2.59 3.75 -12.76
N PRO A 11 -2.90 4.15 -11.50
CA PRO A 11 -2.98 3.22 -10.36
C PRO A 11 -3.92 2.04 -10.63
N ARG A 12 -5.07 2.28 -11.28
CA ARG A 12 -6.02 1.21 -11.64
C ARG A 12 -5.46 0.22 -12.67
N GLY A 13 -4.76 0.71 -13.69
CA GLY A 13 -4.19 -0.14 -14.74
C GLY A 13 -3.12 -1.07 -14.18
N PHE A 14 -2.21 -0.51 -13.38
CA PHE A 14 -1.14 -1.27 -12.75
C PHE A 14 -1.66 -2.23 -11.67
N ALA A 15 -2.65 -1.81 -10.87
CA ALA A 15 -3.30 -2.70 -9.90
C ALA A 15 -3.98 -3.90 -10.58
N ASN A 16 -4.67 -3.69 -11.70
CA ASN A 16 -5.33 -4.77 -12.44
C ASN A 16 -4.34 -5.74 -13.12
N TRP A 17 -3.18 -5.25 -13.56
CA TRP A 17 -2.12 -6.08 -14.13
C TRP A 17 -1.38 -6.89 -13.06
N SER A 18 -1.00 -6.26 -11.95
CA SER A 18 -0.16 -6.88 -10.91
C SER A 18 -0.94 -7.74 -9.91
N ARG A 19 -2.23 -7.44 -9.67
CA ARG A 19 -3.15 -8.14 -8.74
C ARG A 19 -2.49 -8.59 -7.43
N PRO A 20 -1.82 -7.69 -6.69
CA PRO A 20 -1.12 -8.11 -5.49
C PRO A 20 -2.12 -8.36 -4.35
N GLU A 21 -1.75 -9.27 -3.45
CA GLU A 21 -2.45 -9.47 -2.19
C GLU A 21 -2.29 -8.27 -1.24
N PHE A 22 -1.13 -7.60 -1.31
CA PHE A 22 -0.76 -6.47 -0.46
C PHE A 22 -0.22 -5.30 -1.29
N ALA A 23 -0.61 -4.08 -0.93
CA ALA A 23 -0.07 -2.84 -1.48
C ALA A 23 0.42 -1.94 -0.33
N VAL A 24 1.62 -1.37 -0.48
CA VAL A 24 2.21 -0.47 0.52
C VAL A 24 2.49 0.89 -0.11
N ILE A 25 1.89 1.92 0.48
CA ILE A 25 2.17 3.32 0.18
C ILE A 25 3.24 3.77 1.18
N SER A 26 4.42 4.09 0.67
CA SER A 26 5.53 4.63 1.45
C SER A 26 5.56 6.14 1.29
N GLY A 27 5.46 6.90 2.38
CA GLY A 27 5.41 8.36 2.32
C GLY A 27 4.72 9.01 3.53
N GLY A 28 4.46 10.31 3.39
CA GLY A 28 3.75 11.17 4.33
C GLY A 28 2.36 11.61 3.82
N PHE A 29 1.81 12.66 4.43
CA PHE A 29 0.53 13.27 4.04
C PHE A 29 0.74 14.65 3.42
N ASP A 30 1.60 14.74 2.42
CA ASP A 30 1.74 15.99 1.67
C ASP A 30 0.42 16.27 0.94
N VAL A 31 -0.12 17.48 1.11
CA VAL A 31 -1.48 17.82 0.66
C VAL A 31 -1.66 17.62 -0.84
N GLU A 32 -0.60 17.86 -1.60
CA GLU A 32 -0.55 17.69 -3.07
C GLU A 32 -0.72 16.22 -3.49
N ASP A 33 -0.34 15.27 -2.63
CA ASP A 33 -0.37 13.82 -2.93
C ASP A 33 -1.64 13.13 -2.44
N ILE A 34 -2.50 13.80 -1.66
CA ILE A 34 -3.69 13.17 -1.04
C ILE A 34 -4.62 12.55 -2.08
N ALA A 35 -4.84 13.23 -3.22
CA ALA A 35 -5.69 12.71 -4.29
C ALA A 35 -5.11 11.42 -4.90
N ASP A 36 -3.80 11.37 -5.10
CA ASP A 36 -3.09 10.21 -5.65
C ASP A 36 -3.06 9.05 -4.66
N ILE A 37 -2.78 9.32 -3.38
CA ILE A 37 -2.85 8.33 -2.29
C ILE A 37 -4.25 7.69 -2.24
N ASN A 38 -5.31 8.50 -2.33
CA ASN A 38 -6.68 8.00 -2.33
C ASN A 38 -7.01 7.19 -3.59
N ALA A 39 -6.53 7.61 -4.77
CA ALA A 39 -6.69 6.87 -6.00
C ALA A 39 -6.02 5.48 -5.95
N VAL A 40 -4.85 5.39 -5.31
CA VAL A 40 -4.14 4.12 -5.07
C VAL A 40 -4.93 3.24 -4.11
N LYS A 41 -5.30 3.76 -2.93
CA LYS A 41 -6.10 3.02 -1.94
C LYS A 41 -7.38 2.45 -2.56
N PHE A 42 -8.09 3.28 -3.32
CA PHE A 42 -9.31 2.85 -4.01
C PHE A 42 -9.03 1.77 -5.05
N SER A 43 -8.07 1.98 -5.94
CA SER A 43 -7.78 1.07 -7.06
C SER A 43 -7.37 -0.33 -6.60
N TYR A 44 -6.49 -0.40 -5.59
CA TYR A 44 -6.02 -1.66 -5.03
C TYR A 44 -7.07 -2.31 -4.12
N GLY A 45 -7.75 -1.52 -3.29
CA GLY A 45 -8.81 -2.03 -2.41
C GLY A 45 -9.99 -2.65 -3.17
N GLN A 46 -10.38 -2.07 -4.32
CA GLN A 46 -11.42 -2.64 -5.19
C GLN A 46 -11.04 -4.00 -5.80
N LEU A 47 -9.75 -4.32 -5.89
CA LEU A 47 -9.25 -5.59 -6.40
C LEU A 47 -8.95 -6.61 -5.28
N GLY A 48 -9.30 -6.29 -4.03
CA GLY A 48 -9.11 -7.16 -2.88
C GLY A 48 -7.72 -7.10 -2.24
N SER A 49 -6.86 -6.18 -2.68
CA SER A 49 -5.56 -5.98 -2.01
C SER A 49 -5.75 -5.36 -0.63
N GLN A 50 -4.97 -5.83 0.35
CA GLN A 50 -4.80 -5.13 1.62
C GLN A 50 -3.84 -3.96 1.43
N VAL A 51 -4.30 -2.73 1.67
CA VAL A 51 -3.52 -1.51 1.44
C VAL A 51 -3.03 -0.93 2.76
N PHE A 52 -1.72 -0.74 2.87
CA PHE A 52 -1.07 -0.09 4.01
C PHE A 52 -0.47 1.25 3.61
N HIS A 53 -0.41 2.20 4.55
CA HIS A 53 0.24 3.49 4.35
C HIS A 53 1.13 3.80 5.55
N THR A 54 2.43 3.98 5.32
CA THR A 54 3.41 4.19 6.40
C THR A 54 3.12 5.43 7.25
N ALA A 55 2.50 6.47 6.68
CA ALA A 55 2.09 7.65 7.44
C ALA A 55 0.96 7.35 8.45
N GLU A 56 0.17 6.29 8.20
CA GLU A 56 -0.96 5.87 9.03
C GLU A 56 -0.56 4.80 10.05
N THR A 57 0.22 3.83 9.59
CA THR A 57 0.52 2.62 10.36
C THR A 57 1.92 2.63 10.97
N GLY A 58 2.76 3.61 10.63
CA GLY A 58 4.18 3.62 10.99
C GLY A 58 4.96 2.58 10.19
N SER A 59 5.79 1.79 10.87
CA SER A 59 6.51 0.69 10.23
C SER A 59 5.56 -0.47 9.92
N ILE A 60 5.88 -1.20 8.84
CA ILE A 60 5.15 -2.39 8.40
C ILE A 60 6.18 -3.51 8.26
N CYS A 61 5.95 -4.62 8.96
CA CYS A 61 6.81 -5.80 8.92
C CYS A 61 6.05 -6.94 8.22
N PHE A 62 6.67 -7.54 7.20
CA PHE A 62 6.15 -8.71 6.51
C PHE A 62 6.98 -9.94 6.89
N PHE A 63 6.33 -10.96 7.43
CA PHE A 63 6.92 -12.27 7.64
C PHE A 63 6.44 -13.20 6.53
N ILE A 64 7.38 -13.59 5.66
CA ILE A 64 7.09 -14.43 4.49
C ILE A 64 7.62 -15.84 4.77
N SER A 65 6.72 -16.82 4.74
CA SER A 65 7.04 -18.23 4.96
C SER A 65 6.32 -19.13 3.96
N ALA A 66 6.62 -20.42 3.99
CA ALA A 66 5.88 -21.42 3.19
C ALA A 66 4.39 -21.51 3.58
N ALA A 67 4.03 -21.11 4.80
CA ALA A 67 2.65 -21.10 5.28
C ALA A 67 1.86 -19.86 4.81
N GLY A 68 2.54 -18.86 4.23
CA GLY A 68 1.93 -17.62 3.78
C GLY A 68 2.64 -16.38 4.33
N ILE A 69 1.93 -15.26 4.25
CA ILE A 69 2.41 -13.93 4.64
C ILE A 69 1.67 -13.46 5.89
N GLN A 70 2.42 -13.08 6.92
CA GLN A 70 1.90 -12.39 8.10
C GLN A 70 2.37 -10.94 8.07
N VAL A 71 1.50 -10.01 8.51
CA VAL A 71 1.80 -8.58 8.51
C VAL A 71 1.60 -8.01 9.90
N GLU A 72 2.61 -7.30 10.39
CA GLU A 72 2.55 -6.54 11.63
C GLU A 72 2.81 -5.06 11.35
N THR A 73 2.14 -4.17 12.09
CA THR A 73 2.32 -2.73 11.97
C THR A 73 2.67 -2.11 13.31
N PHE A 74 3.56 -1.13 13.33
CA PHE A 74 3.93 -0.43 14.54
C PHE A 74 4.02 1.08 14.33
N ARG A 75 3.20 1.82 15.09
CA ARG A 75 3.26 3.28 15.19
C ARG A 75 3.52 3.69 16.64
N PRO A 76 4.64 4.37 16.95
CA PRO A 76 4.87 4.90 18.28
C PRO A 76 3.74 5.87 18.66
N LEU A 77 3.17 5.69 19.86
CA LEU A 77 2.29 6.70 20.44
C LEU A 77 3.13 7.94 20.76
N LYS A 78 2.65 9.11 20.34
CA LYS A 78 3.24 10.41 20.69
C LYS A 78 2.86 10.81 22.11
#